data_AF-A0A5N3VKP3-F1
#
_entry.id   AF-A0A5N3VKP3-F1
#
_cell.length_a   1.000
_cell.length_b   1.000
_cell.length_c   1.000
_cell.angle_alpha   90.00
_cell.angle_beta   90.00
_cell.angle_gamma   90.00
#
_symmetry.space_group_name_H-M   'P 1'
#
loop_
_entity.id
_entity.type
_entity.pdbx_description
1 polymer ?
#
loop_
_entity_poly.entity_id
_entity_poly.type
_entity_poly.pdbx_seq_one_letter_code
_entity_poly.pdbx_strand_id
1 'polypeptide(L)'
;MSRHSRLQRQVLSLYRELLRAGRGKPGAEARVRAEFRQHACLPRSDVLRIEYLYRRGRRQLQMLRSGHATAMGAFVRTRGPTEESTGAGAPGTLSDEGDDPRRPLDSVRTQKTPLDGR
;
A
#
# COMPACT_ATOMS: atom_id res chain seq x y z
N MET A 1 -22.05 10.56 -31.14
CA MET A 1 -20.96 10.79 -30.16
C MET A 1 -21.37 11.94 -29.25
N SER A 2 -21.71 11.65 -27.98
CA SER A 2 -22.05 12.68 -26.99
C SER A 2 -20.87 13.64 -26.79
N ARG A 3 -21.09 14.95 -26.87
CA ARG A 3 -20.06 15.96 -26.63
C ARG A 3 -19.49 15.81 -25.22
N HIS A 4 -18.16 15.81 -25.10
CA HIS A 4 -17.49 15.79 -23.80
C HIS A 4 -17.71 17.09 -23.04
N SER A 5 -17.94 16.98 -21.73
CA SER A 5 -17.99 18.14 -20.85
C SER A 5 -16.63 18.87 -20.82
N ARG A 6 -16.63 20.13 -20.38
CA ARG A 6 -15.38 20.89 -20.23
C ARG A 6 -14.38 20.17 -19.32
N LEU A 7 -14.85 19.65 -18.19
CA LEU A 7 -14.02 18.91 -17.24
C LEU A 7 -13.48 17.62 -17.84
N GLN A 8 -14.29 16.86 -18.60
CA GLN A 8 -13.82 15.66 -19.29
C GLN A 8 -12.69 15.98 -20.28
N ARG A 9 -12.82 17.07 -21.05
CA ARG A 9 -11.76 17.53 -21.95
C ARG A 9 -10.48 17.89 -21.18
N GLN A 10 -10.61 18.55 -20.04
CA GLN A 10 -9.47 18.88 -19.17
C GLN A 10 -8.78 17.62 -18.63
N VAL A 11 -9.54 16.61 -18.20
CA VAL A 11 -9.00 15.32 -17.74
C VAL A 11 -8.26 14.59 -18.86
N LEU A 12 -8.81 14.57 -20.08
CA LEU A 12 -8.15 13.95 -21.24
C LEU A 12 -6.87 14.70 -21.64
N SER A 13 -6.86 16.03 -21.59
CA SER A 13 -5.64 16.81 -21.81
C SER A 13 -4.58 16.51 -20.75
N LEU A 14 -4.96 16.46 -19.48
CA LEU A 14 -4.07 16.11 -18.37
C LEU A 14 -3.44 14.72 -18.56
N TYR A 15 -4.23 13.73 -18.96
CA TYR A 15 -3.72 12.39 -19.27
C TYR A 15 -2.60 12.41 -20.33
N ARG A 16 -2.85 13.12 -21.44
CA ARG A 16 -1.87 13.24 -22.54
C ARG A 16 -0.61 13.99 -22.09
N GLU A 17 -0.76 15.04 -21.29
CA GLU A 17 0.37 15.80 -20.76
C GLU A 17 1.22 14.98 -19.80
N LEU A 18 0.60 14.18 -18.93
CA LEU A 18 1.30 13.27 -18.01
C LEU A 18 2.07 12.19 -18.76
N LEU A 19 1.46 11.57 -19.79
CA LEU A 19 2.19 10.62 -20.64
C LEU A 19 3.40 11.26 -21.30
N ARG A 20 3.25 12.46 -21.87
CA ARG A 20 4.37 13.18 -22.49
C ARG A 20 5.48 13.51 -21.49
N ALA A 21 5.13 14.00 -20.30
CA ALA A 21 6.10 14.33 -19.24
C ALA A 21 6.75 13.08 -18.61
N GLY A 22 6.10 11.93 -18.71
CA GLY A 22 6.61 10.63 -18.27
C GLY A 22 7.49 9.91 -19.29
N ARG A 23 7.55 10.37 -20.55
CA ARG A 23 8.44 9.77 -21.56
C ARG A 23 9.89 9.84 -21.11
N GLY A 24 10.61 8.74 -21.26
CA GLY A 24 11.99 8.60 -20.80
C GLY A 24 12.15 8.19 -19.33
N LYS A 25 11.06 8.13 -18.54
CA LYS A 25 11.07 7.57 -17.17
C LYS A 25 10.49 6.15 -17.17
N PRO A 26 11.25 5.11 -16.79
CA PRO A 26 10.74 3.74 -16.78
C PRO A 26 9.56 3.62 -15.82
N GLY A 27 8.48 2.95 -16.25
CA GLY A 27 7.29 2.71 -15.43
C GLY A 27 6.33 3.90 -15.27
N ALA A 28 6.70 5.12 -15.66
CA ALA A 28 5.85 6.30 -15.50
C ALA A 28 4.56 6.20 -16.33
N GLU A 29 4.64 5.80 -17.60
CA GLU A 29 3.46 5.66 -18.46
C GLU A 29 2.52 4.55 -17.97
N ALA A 30 3.07 3.41 -17.54
CA ALA A 30 2.28 2.30 -17.01
C ALA A 30 1.50 2.73 -15.75
N ARG A 31 2.15 3.47 -14.86
CA ARG A 31 1.53 4.00 -13.65
C ARG A 31 0.41 4.99 -13.96
N VAL A 32 0.66 5.96 -14.86
CA VAL A 32 -0.37 6.91 -15.30
C VAL A 32 -1.57 6.18 -15.93
N ARG A 33 -1.35 5.15 -16.75
CA ARG A 33 -2.43 4.34 -17.34
C ARG A 33 -3.24 3.60 -16.28
N ALA A 34 -2.58 2.95 -15.33
CA ALA A 34 -3.24 2.21 -14.24
C ALA A 34 -4.14 3.14 -13.40
N GLU A 35 -3.62 4.31 -13.04
CA GLU A 35 -4.34 5.31 -12.25
C GLU A 35 -5.61 5.81 -12.93
N PHE A 36 -5.50 6.21 -14.19
CA PHE A 36 -6.64 6.73 -14.95
C PHE A 36 -7.68 5.63 -15.20
N ARG A 37 -7.25 4.37 -15.36
CA ARG A 37 -8.17 3.23 -15.45
C ARG A 37 -8.89 2.96 -14.14
N GLN A 38 -8.18 3.01 -13.01
CA GLN A 38 -8.77 2.83 -11.68
C GLN A 38 -9.88 3.85 -11.41
N HIS A 39 -9.74 5.08 -11.90
CA HIS A 39 -10.74 6.14 -11.74
C HIS A 39 -11.71 6.29 -12.91
N ALA A 40 -11.60 5.47 -13.96
CA ALA A 40 -12.50 5.51 -15.12
C ALA A 40 -13.92 5.01 -14.79
N CYS A 41 -14.08 4.24 -13.70
CA CYS A 41 -15.37 3.77 -13.21
C CYS A 41 -16.17 4.83 -12.43
N LEU A 42 -15.59 6.00 -12.15
CA LEU A 42 -16.30 7.06 -11.44
C LEU A 42 -17.52 7.55 -12.25
N PRO A 43 -18.69 7.71 -11.61
CA PRO A 43 -19.86 8.22 -12.28
C PRO A 43 -19.63 9.66 -12.72
N ARG A 44 -20.15 10.03 -13.90
CA ARG A 44 -19.97 11.38 -14.46
C ARG A 44 -20.60 12.49 -13.58
N SER A 45 -21.51 12.12 -12.69
CA SER A 45 -22.16 13.00 -11.72
C SER A 45 -21.27 13.34 -10.52
N ASP A 46 -20.22 12.57 -10.23
CA ASP A 46 -19.31 12.83 -9.12
C ASP A 46 -18.26 13.88 -9.51
N VAL A 47 -18.76 15.09 -9.79
CA VAL A 47 -17.95 16.21 -10.29
C VAL A 47 -16.87 16.59 -9.29
N LEU A 48 -17.19 16.62 -7.99
CA LEU A 48 -16.26 17.01 -6.94
C LEU A 48 -15.06 16.06 -6.83
N ARG A 49 -15.30 14.74 -6.88
CA ARG A 49 -14.22 13.76 -6.86
C ARG A 49 -13.35 13.85 -8.10
N ILE A 50 -13.96 13.99 -9.28
CA ILE A 50 -13.24 14.15 -10.55
C ILE A 50 -12.38 15.41 -10.52
N GLU A 51 -12.92 16.54 -10.05
CA GLU A 51 -12.17 17.79 -9.92
C GLU A 51 -11.02 17.70 -8.92
N TYR A 52 -11.22 17.03 -7.79
CA TYR A 52 -10.17 16.79 -6.81
C TYR A 52 -9.01 16.01 -7.45
N LEU A 53 -9.30 14.91 -8.15
CA LEU A 53 -8.31 14.09 -8.84
C LEU A 53 -7.60 14.86 -9.95
N TYR A 54 -8.35 15.67 -10.72
CA TYR A 54 -7.79 16.54 -11.75
C TYR A 54 -6.80 17.56 -11.16
N ARG A 55 -7.18 18.27 -10.09
CA ARG A 55 -6.31 19.22 -9.39
C ARG A 55 -5.07 18.53 -8.81
N ARG A 56 -5.22 17.33 -8.27
CA ARG A 56 -4.09 16.51 -7.78
C ARG A 56 -3.13 16.13 -8.92
N GLY A 57 -3.63 15.61 -10.04
CA GLY A 57 -2.79 15.23 -11.17
C GLY A 57 -2.09 16.43 -11.82
N ARG A 58 -2.73 17.61 -11.83
CA ARG A 58 -2.10 18.88 -12.26
C ARG A 58 -0.87 19.23 -11.42
N ARG A 59 -0.93 19.06 -10.10
CA ARG A 59 0.23 19.27 -9.21
C ARG A 59 1.36 18.28 -9.52
N GLN A 60 1.04 17.01 -9.72
CA GLN A 60 2.04 16.00 -10.08
C GLN A 60 2.70 16.28 -11.44
N LEU A 61 1.92 16.73 -12.43
CA LEU A 61 2.46 17.14 -13.71
C LEU A 61 3.43 18.33 -13.57
N GLN A 62 3.11 19.30 -12.70
CA GLN A 62 4.00 20.42 -12.41
C GLN A 62 5.31 19.93 -11.78
N MET A 63 5.25 18.99 -10.83
CA MET A 63 6.43 18.36 -10.23
C MET A 63 7.27 17.56 -11.23
N LEU A 64 6.62 16.86 -12.17
CA LEU A 64 7.32 16.14 -13.24
C LEU A 64 8.08 17.07 -14.18
N ARG A 65 7.51 18.25 -14.46
CA ARG A 65 8.09 19.25 -15.35
C ARG A 65 9.21 20.04 -14.68
N SER A 66 9.13 20.28 -13.38
CA SER A 66 10.14 21.05 -12.63
C SER A 66 11.42 20.27 -12.34
N GLY A 67 11.56 19.03 -12.83
CA GLY A 67 12.78 18.23 -12.65
C GLY A 67 13.00 17.69 -11.22
N HIS A 68 12.17 18.10 -10.25
CA HIS A 68 12.28 17.69 -8.85
C HIS A 68 11.67 16.32 -8.52
N ALA A 69 11.19 15.58 -9.52
CA ALA A 69 10.50 14.30 -9.31
C ALA A 69 11.25 13.11 -9.93
N THR A 70 12.04 12.43 -9.08
CA THR A 70 12.72 11.15 -9.39
C THR A 70 11.72 9.99 -9.57
N ALA A 71 10.50 10.10 -9.04
CA ALA A 71 9.44 9.10 -9.20
C ALA A 71 8.03 9.69 -9.11
N MET A 72 7.09 9.14 -9.89
CA MET A 72 5.65 9.44 -9.76
C MET A 72 5.09 8.72 -8.52
N GLY A 73 4.75 9.48 -7.48
CA GLY A 73 3.97 8.95 -6.35
C GLY A 73 2.59 8.44 -6.78
N ALA A 74 1.99 7.51 -6.01
CA ALA A 74 0.60 7.08 -6.24
C ALA A 74 -0.37 8.28 -6.13
N PHE A 75 -1.37 8.38 -7.02
CA PHE A 75 -2.42 9.40 -6.87
C PHE A 75 -3.50 8.96 -5.87
N VAL A 76 -3.40 7.77 -5.29
CA VAL A 76 -4.08 7.38 -4.04
C VAL A 76 -3.13 6.46 -3.27
N ARG A 77 -2.85 6.74 -1.99
CA ARG A 77 -2.40 5.65 -1.10
C ARG A 77 -3.62 4.77 -0.96
N THR A 78 -3.71 3.68 -1.71
CA THR A 78 -4.56 2.58 -1.29
C THR A 78 -4.03 2.22 0.09
N ARG A 79 -4.73 2.65 1.15
CA ARG A 79 -4.58 2.00 2.44
C ARG A 79 -4.82 0.53 2.09
N GLY A 80 -3.75 -0.28 2.17
CA GLY A 80 -3.85 -1.70 1.89
C GLY A 80 -5.00 -2.27 2.72
N PRO A 81 -5.64 -3.35 2.26
CA PRO A 81 -6.54 -4.09 3.14
C PRO A 81 -5.77 -4.34 4.43
N THR A 82 -6.36 -3.87 5.53
CA THR A 82 -5.82 -4.02 6.86
C THR A 82 -5.46 -5.48 7.04
N GLU A 83 -4.17 -5.77 7.24
CA GLU A 83 -3.73 -7.07 7.71
C GLU A 83 -4.26 -7.19 9.13
N GLU A 84 -5.43 -7.79 9.27
CA GLU A 84 -5.93 -8.26 10.54
C GLU A 84 -6.25 -9.74 10.43
N SER A 85 -5.38 -10.51 11.09
CA SER A 85 -5.70 -11.71 11.84
C SER A 85 -6.37 -12.84 11.07
N THR A 86 -5.59 -13.85 10.70
CA THR A 86 -5.68 -15.19 11.31
C THR A 86 -4.64 -16.11 10.66
N GLY A 87 -3.71 -16.59 11.47
CA GLY A 87 -2.72 -17.64 11.14
C GLY A 87 -1.87 -17.82 12.39
N ALA A 88 -2.30 -18.63 13.37
CA ALA A 88 -2.14 -20.09 13.38
C ALA A 88 -0.71 -20.51 12.99
N GLY A 89 0.03 -21.06 13.95
CA GLY A 89 1.27 -21.77 13.68
C GLY A 89 2.38 -21.43 14.67
N ALA A 90 2.39 -22.13 15.80
CA ALA A 90 3.56 -22.24 16.66
C ALA A 90 4.79 -22.67 15.84
N PRO A 91 6.00 -22.14 16.12
CA PRO A 91 7.22 -22.67 15.53
C PRO A 91 7.61 -23.95 16.28
N GLY A 92 7.09 -25.08 15.82
CA GLY A 92 7.63 -26.40 16.13
C GLY A 92 8.77 -26.70 15.16
N THR A 93 9.99 -26.43 15.58
CA THR A 93 11.19 -27.03 15.00
C THR A 93 12.01 -27.57 16.15
N LEU A 94 12.00 -28.89 16.36
CA LEU A 94 13.13 -29.64 16.87
C LEU A 94 12.90 -31.12 16.51
N SER A 95 13.93 -31.67 15.86
CA SER A 95 13.97 -32.91 15.12
C SER A 95 13.79 -34.17 15.96
N ASP A 96 13.24 -35.19 15.29
CA ASP A 96 13.14 -36.59 15.68
C ASP A 96 14.45 -37.34 15.32
N GLU A 97 15.09 -37.96 16.32
CA GLU A 97 15.97 -39.15 16.30
C GLU A 97 16.47 -39.30 17.75
N GLY A 98 16.16 -40.31 18.57
CA GLY A 98 16.23 -41.75 18.38
C GLY A 98 16.99 -42.31 19.60
N ASP A 99 16.37 -43.24 20.34
CA ASP A 99 16.93 -44.11 21.39
C ASP A 99 17.28 -43.56 22.80
N ASP A 100 16.50 -44.00 23.79
CA ASP A 100 16.91 -44.81 24.98
C ASP A 100 16.14 -44.41 26.27
N PRO A 101 15.33 -45.30 26.90
CA PRO A 101 14.43 -44.94 28.00
C PRO A 101 14.82 -45.58 29.34
N ARG A 102 15.29 -44.84 30.36
CA ARG A 102 15.21 -45.27 31.78
C ARG A 102 15.12 -44.11 32.80
N ARG A 103 13.94 -44.01 33.44
CA ARG A 103 13.53 -43.65 34.84
C ARG A 103 14.61 -43.21 35.88
N PRO A 104 14.24 -42.72 37.10
CA PRO A 104 13.07 -41.95 37.58
C PRO A 104 13.40 -40.82 38.62
N LEU A 105 12.38 -39.99 38.92
CA LEU A 105 12.01 -39.33 40.20
C LEU A 105 13.09 -39.08 41.29
N ASP A 106 13.28 -37.80 41.63
CA ASP A 106 13.53 -37.28 43.00
C ASP A 106 13.09 -35.78 43.02
N SER A 107 12.01 -35.39 43.69
CA SER A 107 11.83 -35.18 45.14
C SER A 107 12.56 -33.94 45.71
N VAL A 108 11.75 -33.07 46.33
CA VAL A 108 12.10 -32.04 47.36
C VAL A 108 12.74 -30.75 46.79
N ARG A 109 12.32 -29.51 47.12
CA ARG A 109 11.93 -28.96 48.42
C ARG A 109 11.31 -27.54 48.30
N THR A 110 10.10 -27.40 48.84
CA THR A 110 9.65 -26.41 49.84
C THR A 110 9.90 -24.90 49.66
N GLN A 111 8.80 -24.20 49.34
CA GLN A 111 8.12 -23.11 50.08
C GLN A 111 8.87 -21.89 50.72
N LYS A 112 8.26 -20.72 50.43
CA LYS A 112 7.79 -19.64 51.35
C LYS A 112 8.81 -18.58 51.85
N THR A 113 8.57 -17.35 51.32
CA THR A 113 8.71 -15.97 51.88
C THR A 113 9.11 -15.84 53.36
N PRO A 114 9.90 -14.81 53.76
CA PRO A 114 9.32 -13.47 54.00
C PRO A 114 10.22 -12.22 53.77
N LEU A 115 9.50 -11.09 53.74
CA LEU A 115 9.81 -9.67 54.03
C LEU A 115 11.15 -9.34 54.72
N ASP A 116 11.82 -8.29 54.22
CA ASP A 116 12.28 -7.06 54.92
C ASP A 116 13.09 -6.22 53.89
N GLY A 117 13.07 -4.90 53.81
CA GLY A 117 12.91 -3.91 54.86
C GLY A 117 14.24 -3.20 55.10
N ARG A 118 14.64 -2.27 54.22
CA ARG A 118 15.49 -1.11 54.57
C ARG A 118 15.51 -0.05 53.48
#